data_AF-A0A957E9N4-F1
#
_entry.id   AF-A0A957E9N4-F1
#
_cell.length_a   1.000
_cell.length_b   1.000
_cell.length_c   1.000
_cell.angle_alpha   90.00
_cell.angle_beta   90.00
_cell.angle_gamma   90.00
#
_symmetry.space_group_name_H-M   'P 1'
#
loop_
_entity.id
_entity.type
_entity.pdbx_description
1 polymer ?
#
loop_
_entity_poly.entity_id
_entity_poly.type
_entity_poly.pdbx_seq_one_letter_code
_entity_poly.pdbx_strand_id
1 'polypeptide(L)' 'MNKRPYPSRNRIIFVPLPLLLSVLSLWLINQSQPVTAQTCQPSHTVQFGENLYRIALKYGVSQQEIAQLNGLANYNLI' A
#
# COMPACT_ATOMS: atom_id res chain seq x y z
N MET A 1 54.51 34.53 -25.12
CA MET A 1 53.37 34.66 -24.18
C MET A 1 53.02 33.26 -23.67
N ASN A 2 53.43 32.91 -22.46
CA ASN A 2 53.31 31.55 -21.92
C ASN A 2 52.10 31.48 -20.97
N LYS A 3 50.95 30.96 -21.45
CA LYS A 3 49.78 30.71 -20.59
C LYS A 3 50.00 29.37 -19.88
N ARG A 4 50.24 29.40 -18.57
CA ARG A 4 50.27 28.16 -17.78
C ARG A 4 48.82 27.69 -17.52
N PRO A 5 48.49 26.41 -17.73
CA PRO A 5 47.16 25.89 -17.46
C PRO A 5 46.86 25.79 -15.95
N TYR A 6 45.64 26.13 -15.53
CA TYR A 6 45.17 25.92 -14.16
C TYR A 6 44.67 24.47 -14.00
N PRO A 7 45.18 23.69 -13.02
CA PRO A 7 44.65 22.37 -12.73
C PRO A 7 43.33 22.48 -11.95
N SER A 8 42.25 21.91 -12.49
CA SER A 8 40.97 21.75 -11.79
C SER A 8 41.13 20.72 -10.67
N ARG A 9 41.08 21.18 -9.42
CA ARG A 9 41.19 20.32 -8.23
C ARG A 9 39.86 19.63 -7.96
N ASN A 10 39.70 18.40 -8.43
CA ASN A 10 38.61 17.51 -7.98
C ASN A 10 38.77 17.27 -6.48
N ARG A 11 37.92 17.91 -5.67
CA ARG A 11 37.91 17.71 -4.22
C ARG A 11 37.08 16.48 -3.90
N ILE A 12 37.76 15.34 -3.72
CA ILE A 12 37.14 14.13 -3.18
C ILE A 12 36.84 14.39 -1.70
N ILE A 13 35.56 14.47 -1.34
CA ILE A 13 35.11 14.57 0.05
C ILE A 13 35.28 13.17 0.66
N PHE A 14 36.27 13.01 1.52
CA PHE A 14 36.51 11.75 2.24
C PHE A 14 35.53 11.68 3.42
N VAL A 15 34.44 10.93 3.25
CA VAL A 15 33.52 10.65 4.36
C VAL A 15 34.14 9.54 5.20
N PRO A 16 34.45 9.76 6.49
CA PRO A 16 35.10 8.76 7.32
C PRO A 16 34.18 7.54 7.50
N LEU A 17 34.77 6.34 7.36
CA LEU A 17 34.11 5.05 7.51
C LEU A 17 33.16 4.91 8.72
N PRO A 18 33.45 5.45 9.93
CA PRO A 18 32.50 5.42 11.05
C PRO A 18 31.19 6.19 10.81
N LEU A 19 31.21 7.28 10.01
CA LEU A 19 29.97 8.00 9.66
C LEU A 19 29.10 7.20 8.69
N LEU A 20 29.71 6.45 7.76
CA LEU A 20 28.98 5.55 6.86
C LEU A 20 28.31 4.41 7.64
N LEU A 21 29.01 3.83 8.62
CA LEU A 21 28.45 2.79 9.51
C LEU A 21 27.31 3.34 10.38
N SER A 22 27.42 4.58 10.87
CA SER A 22 26.36 5.24 11.65
C SER A 22 25.09 5.49 10.82
N VAL A 23 25.24 5.98 9.58
CA VAL A 23 24.11 6.19 8.67
C VAL A 23 23.48 4.86 8.25
N LEU A 24 24.30 3.82 8.01
CA LEU A 24 23.83 2.47 7.71
C LEU A 24 23.05 1.85 8.88
N SER A 25 23.53 2.03 10.12
CA SER A 25 22.84 1.55 11.32
C SER A 25 21.53 2.29 11.58
N LEU A 26 21.47 3.61 11.31
CA LEU A 26 20.21 4.37 11.38
C LEU A 26 19.19 3.95 10.30
N TRP A 27 19.66 3.54 9.11
CA TRP A 27 18.80 3.05 8.03
C TRP A 27 18.24 1.64 8.33
N LEU A 28 19.02 0.78 9.00
CA LEU A 28 18.59 -0.56 9.40
C LEU A 28 17.47 -0.56 10.46
N ILE A 29 17.38 0.48 11.29
CA ILE A 29 16.41 0.55 12.40
C ILE A 29 14.98 0.90 11.91
N ASN A 30 14.81 1.40 10.67
CA ASN A 30 13.53 1.87 10.13
C ASN A 30 12.95 0.98 9.00
N GLN A 31 13.18 -0.33 9.04
CA GLN A 31 12.64 -1.27 8.04
C GLN A 31 11.32 -1.96 8.43
N SER A 32 10.57 -1.41 9.38
CA SER A 32 9.22 -1.89 9.68
C SER A 32 8.24 -1.45 8.58
N GLN A 33 8.29 -2.14 7.43
CA GLN A 33 7.22 -2.06 6.45
C GLN A 33 5.95 -2.68 7.06
N PRO A 34 4.80 -2.00 7.03
CA PRO A 34 3.54 -2.65 7.37
C PRO A 34 3.28 -3.72 6.32
N VAL A 35 3.53 -4.98 6.67
CA VAL A 35 2.99 -6.13 5.93
C VAL A 35 1.49 -6.13 6.17
N THR A 36 0.75 -5.37 5.36
CA THR A 36 -0.70 -5.56 5.25
C THR A 36 -0.91 -6.96 4.69
N ALA A 37 -1.20 -7.92 5.57
CA ALA A 37 -1.81 -9.17 5.19
C ALA A 37 -3.04 -8.80 4.34
N GLN A 38 -2.97 -9.06 3.03
CA GLN A 38 -4.08 -8.86 2.12
C GLN A 38 -5.14 -9.87 2.51
N THR A 39 -6.01 -9.48 3.43
CA THR A 39 -7.23 -10.22 3.67
C THR A 39 -8.08 -10.01 2.43
N CYS A 40 -8.11 -11.00 1.56
CA CYS A 40 -9.07 -11.06 0.47
C CYS A 40 -10.46 -11.26 1.08
N GLN A 41 -11.05 -10.15 1.55
CA GLN A 41 -12.44 -10.15 1.99
C GLN A 41 -13.29 -10.29 0.73
N PRO A 42 -14.07 -11.38 0.59
CA PRO A 42 -14.93 -11.55 -0.57
C PRO A 42 -15.93 -10.40 -0.60
N SER A 43 -15.90 -9.60 -1.66
CA SER A 43 -16.81 -8.48 -1.90
C SER A 43 -17.47 -8.64 -3.27
N HIS A 44 -18.75 -8.27 -3.36
CA HIS A 44 -19.52 -8.27 -4.60
C HIS A 44 -19.99 -6.85 -4.89
N THR A 45 -19.64 -6.33 -6.07
CA THR A 45 -20.14 -5.03 -6.53
C THR A 45 -21.45 -5.26 -7.29
N VAL A 46 -22.54 -4.70 -6.76
CA VAL A 46 -23.88 -4.80 -7.35
C VAL A 46 -23.88 -4.17 -8.75
N GLN A 47 -24.38 -4.92 -9.73
CA GLN A 47 -24.56 -4.46 -11.10
C GLN A 47 -26.01 -4.04 -11.36
N PHE A 48 -26.22 -3.21 -12.39
CA PHE A 48 -27.57 -2.79 -12.77
C PHE A 48 -28.46 -4.00 -13.09
N GLY A 49 -29.65 -4.05 -12.47
CA GLY A 49 -30.62 -5.14 -12.64
C GLY A 49 -30.35 -6.39 -11.79
N GLU A 50 -29.30 -6.39 -10.96
CA GLU A 50 -29.24 -7.29 -9.80
C GLU A 50 -30.19 -6.82 -8.71
N ASN A 51 -30.48 -7.69 -7.75
CA ASN A 51 -31.14 -7.34 -6.51
C ASN A 51 -30.61 -8.22 -5.37
N LEU A 52 -30.88 -7.82 -4.12
CA LEU A 52 -30.35 -8.54 -2.96
C LEU A 52 -30.74 -10.03 -2.93
N TYR A 53 -31.94 -10.37 -3.42
CA TYR A 53 -32.42 -11.75 -3.51
C TYR A 53 -31.56 -12.60 -4.47
N ARG A 54 -31.30 -12.12 -5.68
CA ARG A 54 -30.49 -12.85 -6.67
C ARG A 54 -29.04 -13.01 -6.22
N ILE A 55 -28.51 -12.01 -5.54
CA ILE A 55 -27.17 -12.04 -4.95
C ILE A 55 -27.12 -13.09 -3.83
N ALA A 56 -28.10 -13.08 -2.93
CA ALA A 56 -28.21 -14.08 -1.85
C ALA A 56 -28.24 -15.52 -2.39
N LEU A 57 -29.05 -15.76 -3.44
CA LEU A 57 -29.10 -17.06 -4.12
C LEU A 57 -27.77 -17.46 -4.75
N LYS A 58 -27.08 -16.52 -5.41
CA LYS A 58 -25.78 -16.75 -6.05
C LYS A 58 -24.72 -17.21 -5.04
N TYR A 59 -24.75 -16.67 -3.83
CA TYR A 59 -23.78 -16.97 -2.78
C TYR A 59 -24.26 -18.03 -1.76
N GLY A 60 -25.50 -18.52 -1.90
CA GLY A 60 -26.05 -19.54 -1.00
C GLY A 60 -26.29 -19.05 0.43
N VAL A 61 -26.47 -17.74 0.62
CA VAL A 61 -26.72 -17.09 1.92
C VAL A 61 -28.12 -16.49 1.96
N SER A 62 -28.55 -16.03 3.14
CA SER A 62 -29.82 -15.31 3.26
C SER A 62 -29.67 -13.81 2.94
N GLN A 63 -30.75 -13.18 2.47
CA GLN A 63 -30.77 -11.71 2.29
C GLN A 63 -30.51 -10.97 3.60
N GLN A 64 -31.04 -11.51 4.71
CA GLN A 64 -30.84 -10.97 6.05
C GLN A 64 -29.36 -10.94 6.44
N GLU A 65 -28.61 -11.99 6.13
CA GLU A 65 -27.19 -12.07 6.43
C GLU A 65 -26.39 -11.02 5.64
N ILE A 66 -26.65 -10.88 4.34
CA ILE A 66 -26.02 -9.83 3.53
C ILE A 66 -26.38 -8.45 4.07
N ALA A 67 -27.65 -8.23 4.43
CA ALA A 67 -28.12 -6.96 4.93
C ALA A 67 -27.52 -6.60 6.30
N GLN A 68 -27.42 -7.56 7.23
CA GLN A 68 -26.78 -7.36 8.52
C GLN A 68 -25.29 -7.02 8.36
N LEU A 69 -24.58 -7.73 7.48
CA LEU A 69 -23.17 -7.47 7.19
C LEU A 69 -22.94 -6.07 6.57
N ASN A 70 -23.91 -5.56 5.81
CA ASN A 70 -23.81 -4.27 5.11
C ASN A 70 -24.63 -3.15 5.77
N GLY A 71 -25.21 -3.38 6.95
CA GLY A 71 -26.03 -2.38 7.66
C GLY A 71 -27.31 -1.96 6.94
N LEU A 72 -27.86 -2.80 6.06
CA LEU A 72 -29.07 -2.51 5.28
C LEU A 72 -30.32 -2.80 6.12
N ALA A 73 -31.14 -1.77 6.36
CA ALA A 73 -32.43 -1.92 7.03
C ALA A 73 -33.56 -2.37 6.08
N ASN A 74 -33.40 -2.12 4.77
CA ASN A 74 -34.38 -2.44 3.74
C ASN A 74 -33.69 -3.16 2.57
N TYR A 75 -34.20 -4.34 2.22
CA TYR A 75 -33.64 -5.19 1.17
C TYR A 75 -33.92 -4.69 -0.24
N ASN A 76 -34.90 -3.79 -0.41
CA ASN A 76 -35.27 -3.22 -1.70
C ASN A 76 -34.41 -2.01 -2.13
N LEU A 77 -33.35 -1.70 -1.38
CA LEU A 77 -32.42 -0.61 -1.72
C LEU A 77 -31.48 -0.99 -2.88
N ILE A 78 -31.38 -2.28 -3.19
CA ILE A 78 -30.49 -2.87 -4.20
C ILE A 78 -31.15 -4.02 -4.93
#